data_AF-A0A418GHF7-F1
#
_entry.id   AF-A0A418GHF7-F1
#
_cell.length_a   1.000
_cell.length_b   1.000
_cell.length_c   1.000
_cell.angle_alpha   90.00
_cell.angle_beta   90.00
_cell.angle_gamma   90.00
#
_symmetry.space_group_name_H-M   'P 1'
#
loop_
_entity.id
_entity.type
_entity.pdbx_description
1 polymer ?
#
loop_
_entity_poly.entity_id
_entity_poly.type
_entity_poly.pdbx_seq_one_letter_code
_entity_poly.pdbx_strand_id
1 'polypeptide(L)'
;TTMARNGVEFGLRVSGLPGQWFTGPAQQVIGPMFAGYKPEDSGLDIGDSAITETYGIGGFAMATAPAIVALVGGTVEEAIDFSRQMREITLGENPNVTIPLLGFMGVPSAIDITRVGSSGILPVINTAIAHKDAGIGMIGAGIVHPPFACFEKAIFGWCERYGV
;
A
#
# COMPACT_ATOMS: atom_id res chain seq x y z
N THR A 1 0.43 4.52 -11.10
CA THR A 1 -0.51 5.67 -11.11
C THR A 1 -1.82 5.38 -10.42
N THR A 2 -2.18 4.12 -10.16
CA THR A 2 -3.32 3.77 -9.33
C THR A 2 -3.02 2.49 -8.58
N MET A 3 -3.41 2.43 -7.32
CA MET A 3 -3.60 1.21 -6.54
C MET A 3 -5.01 1.28 -5.97
N ALA A 4 -5.81 0.24 -6.19
CA ALA A 4 -7.21 0.16 -5.76
C ALA A 4 -7.61 -1.30 -5.57
N ARG A 5 -8.70 -1.52 -4.84
CA ARG A 5 -9.18 -2.87 -4.51
C ARG A 5 -10.67 -2.88 -4.25
N ASN A 6 -11.31 -4.02 -4.51
CA ASN A 6 -12.76 -4.16 -4.45
C ASN A 6 -13.26 -5.21 -3.44
N GLY A 7 -12.38 -5.69 -2.54
CA GLY A 7 -12.69 -6.77 -1.59
C GLY A 7 -12.55 -8.19 -2.18
N VAL A 8 -12.14 -8.30 -3.45
CA VAL A 8 -11.88 -9.58 -4.13
C VAL A 8 -10.54 -9.53 -4.86
N GLU A 9 -10.33 -8.48 -5.65
CA GLU A 9 -9.10 -8.22 -6.40
C GLU A 9 -8.46 -6.91 -5.96
N PHE A 10 -7.13 -6.90 -6.02
CA PHE A 10 -6.32 -5.70 -6.05
C PHE A 10 -5.97 -5.39 -7.51
N GLY A 11 -6.00 -4.12 -7.89
CA GLY A 11 -5.64 -3.67 -9.23
C GLY A 11 -4.66 -2.50 -9.18
N LEU A 12 -3.72 -2.48 -10.13
CA LEU A 12 -2.88 -1.31 -10.37
C LEU A 12 -2.88 -0.87 -11.84
N ARG A 13 -2.59 0.42 -12.05
CA ARG A 13 -2.36 1.03 -13.36
C ARG A 13 -1.00 1.70 -13.41
N VAL A 14 -0.34 1.66 -14.56
CA VAL A 14 1.00 2.23 -14.79
C VAL A 14 0.92 3.34 -15.86
N SER A 15 1.72 4.40 -15.72
CA SER A 15 1.68 5.57 -16.61
C SER A 15 1.97 5.24 -18.07
N GLY A 16 2.93 4.35 -18.35
CA GLY A 16 3.26 3.93 -19.73
C GLY A 16 2.30 2.90 -20.35
N LEU A 17 1.31 2.42 -19.59
CA LEU A 17 0.29 1.46 -20.05
C LEU A 17 -1.12 2.01 -19.76
N PRO A 18 -1.50 3.15 -20.37
CA PRO A 18 -2.76 3.81 -20.06
C PRO A 18 -3.96 2.93 -20.41
N GLY A 19 -4.98 2.94 -19.55
CA GLY A 19 -6.22 2.19 -19.73
C GLY A 19 -6.15 0.71 -19.34
N GLN A 20 -4.97 0.17 -19.03
CA GLN A 20 -4.81 -1.24 -18.63
C GLN A 20 -4.80 -1.40 -17.11
N TRP A 21 -5.49 -2.42 -16.63
CA TRP A 21 -5.48 -2.85 -15.23
C TRP A 21 -4.70 -4.15 -15.09
N PHE A 22 -3.82 -4.20 -14.10
CA PHE A 22 -3.10 -5.41 -13.71
C PHE A 22 -3.64 -5.87 -12.37
N THR A 23 -4.31 -7.02 -12.35
CA THR A 23 -5.03 -7.51 -11.16
C THR A 23 -4.44 -8.77 -10.55
N GLY A 24 -4.71 -8.96 -9.28
CA GLY A 24 -4.37 -10.12 -8.47
C GLY A 24 -5.32 -10.21 -7.27
N PRO A 25 -5.26 -11.27 -6.45
CA PRO A 25 -6.17 -11.43 -5.33
C PRO A 25 -5.97 -10.32 -4.29
N ALA A 26 -7.05 -9.71 -3.81
CA ALA A 26 -7.01 -8.81 -2.66
C ALA A 26 -6.47 -9.59 -1.45
N GLN A 27 -5.65 -8.92 -0.63
CA GLN A 27 -4.97 -9.56 0.50
C GLN A 27 -5.76 -9.36 1.79
N GLN A 28 -5.46 -10.18 2.80
CA GLN A 28 -5.94 -9.93 4.16
C GLN A 28 -5.16 -8.79 4.80
N VAL A 29 -5.88 -7.90 5.49
CA VAL A 29 -5.30 -6.80 6.24
C VAL A 29 -4.95 -7.31 7.65
N ILE A 30 -3.70 -7.16 8.07
CA ILE A 30 -3.21 -7.74 9.33
C ILE A 30 -2.94 -6.63 10.33
N GLY A 31 -3.60 -6.70 11.49
CA GLY A 31 -3.40 -5.75 12.57
C GLY A 31 -4.34 -5.98 13.77
N PRO A 32 -4.33 -5.06 14.74
CA PRO A 32 -5.19 -5.14 15.93
C PRO A 32 -6.69 -5.16 15.59
N MET A 33 -7.42 -6.05 16.27
CA MET A 33 -8.87 -6.17 16.18
C MET A 33 -9.56 -5.40 17.31
N PHE A 34 -10.74 -4.85 17.04
CA PHE A 34 -11.59 -4.28 18.07
C PHE A 34 -12.15 -5.38 18.99
N ALA A 35 -12.44 -5.00 20.24
CA ALA A 35 -12.97 -5.93 21.23
C ALA A 35 -14.27 -6.62 20.72
N GLY A 36 -14.29 -7.95 20.78
CA GLY A 36 -15.42 -8.77 20.33
C GLY A 36 -15.29 -9.33 18.92
N TYR A 37 -14.31 -8.89 18.12
CA TYR A 37 -14.05 -9.42 16.77
C TYR A 37 -12.79 -10.26 16.71
N LYS A 38 -12.72 -11.14 15.70
CA LYS A 38 -11.59 -12.02 15.44
C LYS A 38 -11.12 -11.90 14.00
N PRO A 39 -9.88 -12.30 13.67
CA PRO A 39 -9.37 -12.23 12.30
C PRO A 39 -10.27 -12.90 11.25
N GLU A 40 -10.99 -13.97 11.61
CA GLU A 40 -11.88 -14.72 10.71
C GLU A 40 -13.15 -13.94 10.30
N ASP A 41 -13.45 -12.85 11.01
CA ASP A 41 -14.56 -11.94 10.71
C ASP A 41 -14.21 -10.95 9.60
N SER A 42 -12.92 -10.84 9.26
CA SER A 42 -12.39 -9.87 8.28
C SER A 42 -12.75 -10.22 6.85
N GLY A 43 -13.14 -9.20 6.08
CA GLY A 43 -13.10 -9.22 4.63
C GLY A 43 -11.67 -9.07 4.09
N LEU A 44 -11.52 -9.16 2.77
CA LEU A 44 -10.27 -8.80 2.09
C LEU A 44 -10.19 -7.28 1.90
N ASP A 45 -8.98 -6.78 1.58
CA ASP A 45 -8.72 -5.36 1.36
C ASP A 45 -9.66 -4.75 0.29
N ILE A 46 -10.24 -3.60 0.61
CA ILE A 46 -11.29 -2.94 -0.17
C ILE A 46 -11.18 -1.42 -0.16
N GLY A 47 -11.53 -0.81 -1.29
CA GLY A 47 -11.66 0.63 -1.50
C GLY A 47 -10.63 1.20 -2.47
N ASP A 48 -10.73 2.51 -2.70
CA ASP A 48 -9.78 3.28 -3.52
C ASP A 48 -8.77 4.05 -2.68
N SER A 49 -8.85 3.96 -1.34
CA SER A 49 -7.98 4.70 -0.41
C SER A 49 -6.48 4.44 -0.62
N ALA A 50 -6.08 3.30 -1.20
CA ALA A 50 -4.69 3.00 -1.58
C ALA A 50 -4.09 3.97 -2.63
N ILE A 51 -4.91 4.87 -3.20
CA ILE A 51 -4.43 6.01 -3.97
C ILE A 51 -3.58 6.97 -3.10
N THR A 52 -3.82 6.99 -1.79
CA THR A 52 -3.09 7.77 -0.77
C THR A 52 -1.61 7.36 -0.76
N GLU A 53 -1.34 6.05 -0.68
CA GLU A 53 0.00 5.47 -0.78
C GLU A 53 0.57 5.57 -2.18
N THR A 54 -0.27 5.48 -3.21
CA THR A 54 0.17 5.73 -4.59
C THR A 54 0.76 7.14 -4.76
N TYR A 55 0.25 8.12 -4.01
CA TYR A 55 0.78 9.49 -3.98
C TYR A 55 2.05 9.62 -3.12
N GLY A 56 2.17 8.81 -2.06
CA GLY A 56 3.30 8.83 -1.12
C GLY A 56 2.93 9.16 0.34
N ILE A 57 1.64 9.27 0.66
CA ILE A 57 1.16 9.47 2.04
C ILE A 57 0.47 8.20 2.55
N GLY A 58 -0.12 8.21 3.75
CA GLY A 58 -0.65 7.00 4.38
C GLY A 58 0.48 6.11 4.88
N GLY A 59 0.49 4.82 4.52
CA GLY A 59 1.56 3.88 4.91
C GLY A 59 2.96 4.34 4.52
N PHE A 60 3.10 5.08 3.41
CA PHE A 60 4.38 5.63 2.94
C PHE A 60 4.93 6.76 3.82
N ALA A 61 4.07 7.39 4.62
CA ALA A 61 4.42 8.47 5.54
C ALA A 61 4.07 8.11 7.00
N MET A 62 4.04 6.81 7.34
CA MET A 62 3.64 6.32 8.66
C MET A 62 4.48 6.91 9.80
N ALA A 63 5.74 7.28 9.52
CA ALA A 63 6.63 7.97 10.46
C ALA A 63 6.09 9.33 10.96
N THR A 64 5.15 9.94 10.24
CA THR A 64 4.48 11.19 10.65
C THR A 64 3.33 10.98 11.63
N ALA A 65 2.90 9.73 11.83
CA ALA A 65 1.70 9.39 12.58
C ALA A 65 1.95 8.33 13.67
N PRO A 66 2.92 8.52 14.60
CA PRO A 66 3.23 7.51 15.62
C PRO A 66 2.01 7.15 16.50
N ALA A 67 1.01 8.04 16.60
CA ALA A 67 -0.22 7.79 17.33
C ALA A 67 -1.04 6.60 16.78
N ILE A 68 -0.93 6.27 15.49
CA ILE A 68 -1.72 5.20 14.88
C ILE A 68 -1.12 3.80 15.09
N VAL A 69 0.12 3.70 15.58
CA VAL A 69 0.81 2.41 15.76
C VAL A 69 0.00 1.46 16.66
N ALA A 70 -0.62 1.98 17.72
CA ALA A 70 -1.48 1.18 18.59
C ALA A 70 -2.75 0.66 17.89
N LEU A 71 -3.21 1.34 16.85
CA LEU A 71 -4.41 1.01 16.08
C LEU A 71 -4.10 0.08 14.89
N VAL A 72 -3.00 0.34 14.18
CA VAL A 72 -2.61 -0.36 12.94
C VAL A 72 -1.67 -1.53 13.21
N GLY A 73 -1.04 -1.56 14.38
CA GLY A 73 -0.05 -2.57 14.76
C GLY A 73 1.38 -2.17 14.41
N GLY A 74 2.33 -2.96 14.91
CA GLY A 74 3.77 -2.71 14.79
C GLY A 74 4.33 -1.82 15.89
N THR A 75 5.46 -1.18 15.60
CA THR A 75 6.23 -0.30 16.48
C THR A 75 6.48 1.06 15.82
N VAL A 76 6.90 2.05 16.60
CA VAL A 76 7.27 3.37 16.06
C VAL A 76 8.50 3.24 15.16
N GLU A 77 9.43 2.38 15.53
CA GLU A 77 10.63 2.07 14.75
C GLU A 77 10.27 1.45 13.39
N GLU A 78 9.35 0.48 13.37
CA GLU A 78 8.84 -0.09 12.10
C GLU A 78 8.14 0.96 11.23
N ALA A 79 7.34 1.87 11.82
CA ALA A 79 6.71 2.96 11.07
C ALA A 79 7.74 3.91 10.42
N ILE A 80 8.84 4.19 11.12
CA ILE A 80 9.98 4.95 10.61
C ILE A 80 10.65 4.19 9.46
N ASP A 81 10.89 2.90 9.64
CA ASP A 81 11.60 2.07 8.66
C ASP A 81 10.77 1.81 7.41
N PHE A 82 9.45 1.63 7.51
CA PHE A 82 8.55 1.59 6.36
C PHE A 82 8.68 2.84 5.50
N SER A 83 8.67 4.03 6.12
CA SER A 83 8.77 5.30 5.38
C SER A 83 10.13 5.43 4.67
N ARG A 84 11.21 4.90 5.25
CA ARG A 84 12.54 4.83 4.61
C ARG A 84 12.58 3.81 3.48
N GLN A 85 12.04 2.62 3.70
CA GLN A 85 12.06 1.51 2.75
C GLN A 85 11.26 1.84 1.48
N MET A 86 10.18 2.61 1.59
CA MET A 86 9.39 3.01 0.41
C MET A 86 10.20 3.86 -0.59
N ARG A 87 11.29 4.50 -0.16
CA ARG A 87 12.23 5.20 -1.07
C ARG A 87 12.89 4.26 -2.07
N GLU A 88 13.13 3.02 -1.67
CA GLU A 88 13.80 2.01 -2.49
C GLU A 88 12.95 1.64 -3.71
N ILE A 89 11.62 1.74 -3.60
CA ILE A 89 10.68 1.40 -4.68
C ILE A 89 10.10 2.60 -5.42
N THR A 90 10.52 3.83 -5.07
CA THR A 90 10.01 5.07 -5.68
C THR A 90 11.07 5.80 -6.47
N LEU A 91 10.68 6.52 -7.53
CA LEU A 91 11.62 7.26 -8.38
C LEU A 91 12.24 8.49 -7.71
N GLY A 92 11.57 9.09 -6.72
CA GLY A 92 12.08 10.25 -6.00
C GLY A 92 11.25 10.62 -4.78
N GLU A 93 11.48 11.82 -4.27
CA GLU A 93 10.79 12.39 -3.11
C GLU A 93 10.07 13.68 -3.51
N ASN A 94 8.89 13.95 -2.95
CA ASN A 94 8.20 15.22 -3.15
C ASN A 94 8.63 16.25 -2.10
N PRO A 95 9.37 17.32 -2.46
CA PRO A 95 9.89 18.29 -1.49
C PRO A 95 8.81 19.18 -0.87
N ASN A 96 7.59 19.21 -1.42
CA ASN A 96 6.49 20.03 -0.92
C ASN A 96 5.69 19.35 0.19
N VAL A 97 5.88 18.05 0.40
CA VAL A 97 5.20 17.27 1.44
C VAL A 97 6.25 16.44 2.14
N THR A 98 6.55 16.77 3.40
CA THR A 98 7.73 16.26 4.09
C THR A 98 7.39 15.46 5.35
N ILE A 99 8.33 14.61 5.76
CA ILE A 99 8.28 13.78 6.97
C ILE A 99 9.24 14.40 8.00
N PRO A 100 8.76 15.18 9.00
CA PRO A 100 9.63 15.91 9.92
C PRO A 100 10.59 15.02 10.70
N LEU A 101 10.11 13.85 11.15
CA LEU A 101 10.90 12.89 11.95
C LEU A 101 12.10 12.32 11.18
N LEU A 102 12.07 12.36 9.84
CA LEU A 102 13.14 11.92 8.96
C LEU A 102 13.97 13.09 8.42
N GLY A 103 14.11 14.16 9.21
CA GLY A 103 14.88 15.34 8.81
C GLY A 103 14.23 16.10 7.66
N PHE A 104 12.89 16.15 7.63
CA PHE A 104 12.10 16.78 6.56
C PHE A 104 12.35 16.19 5.17
N MET A 105 12.75 14.91 5.09
CA MET A 105 12.70 14.11 3.87
C MET A 105 11.35 14.27 3.16
N GLY A 106 11.35 14.43 1.83
CA GLY A 106 10.12 14.48 1.05
C GLY A 106 9.45 13.11 1.00
N VAL A 107 8.11 13.06 0.89
CA VAL A 107 7.41 11.76 0.83
C VAL A 107 7.86 10.94 -0.39
N PRO A 108 8.14 9.63 -0.25
CA PRO A 108 8.50 8.77 -1.36
C PRO A 108 7.41 8.78 -2.43
N SER A 109 7.77 9.08 -3.68
CA SER A 109 6.83 9.43 -4.73
C SER A 109 7.12 8.71 -6.04
N ALA A 110 6.05 8.36 -6.78
CA ALA A 110 6.10 7.61 -8.03
C ALA A 110 6.71 6.21 -7.86
N ILE A 111 5.89 5.28 -7.33
CA ILE A 111 6.21 3.85 -7.23
C ILE A 111 6.60 3.31 -8.62
N ASP A 112 7.75 2.67 -8.69
CA ASP A 112 8.35 2.11 -9.90
C ASP A 112 8.23 0.58 -9.92
N ILE A 113 7.58 0.05 -10.96
CA ILE A 113 7.33 -1.39 -11.08
C ILE A 113 8.62 -2.22 -11.20
N THR A 114 9.69 -1.67 -11.78
CA THR A 114 10.96 -2.38 -11.94
C THR A 114 11.75 -2.43 -10.64
N ARG A 115 11.68 -1.38 -9.81
CA ARG A 115 12.26 -1.37 -8.47
C ARG A 115 11.51 -2.31 -7.53
N VAL A 116 10.18 -2.33 -7.58
CA VAL A 116 9.38 -3.34 -6.85
C VAL A 116 9.77 -4.76 -7.29
N GLY A 117 9.82 -5.01 -8.60
CA GLY A 117 10.17 -6.31 -9.17
C GLY A 117 11.57 -6.80 -8.78
N SER A 118 12.57 -5.91 -8.82
CA SER A 118 13.98 -6.26 -8.57
C SER A 118 14.36 -6.33 -7.10
N SER A 119 13.76 -5.49 -6.24
CA SER A 119 14.03 -5.51 -4.79
C SER A 119 13.20 -6.54 -4.04
N GLY A 120 12.03 -6.93 -4.58
CA GLY A 120 11.04 -7.71 -3.86
C GLY A 120 10.28 -6.93 -2.78
N ILE A 121 10.55 -5.64 -2.61
CA ILE A 121 9.86 -4.77 -1.66
C ILE A 121 8.50 -4.38 -2.25
N LEU A 122 7.43 -4.65 -1.52
CA LEU A 122 6.07 -4.28 -1.90
C LEU A 122 5.64 -2.98 -1.22
N PRO A 123 4.78 -2.16 -1.87
CA PRO A 123 4.17 -1.01 -1.21
C PRO A 123 3.51 -1.40 0.11
N VAL A 124 3.77 -0.62 1.15
CA VAL A 124 3.08 -0.74 2.45
C VAL A 124 1.82 0.13 2.43
N ILE A 125 0.68 -0.46 2.82
CA ILE A 125 -0.62 0.22 2.88
C ILE A 125 -1.16 0.09 4.30
N ASN A 126 -1.55 1.21 4.91
CA ASN A 126 -2.30 1.20 6.15
C ASN A 126 -3.78 1.36 5.82
N THR A 127 -4.62 0.45 6.31
CA THR A 127 -6.05 0.46 5.98
C THR A 127 -6.88 -0.11 7.11
N ALA A 128 -8.17 0.23 7.11
CA ALA A 128 -9.15 -0.35 8.03
C ALA A 128 -9.41 -1.82 7.66
N ILE A 129 -9.61 -2.65 8.69
CA ILE A 129 -10.13 -4.00 8.55
C ILE A 129 -11.65 -3.89 8.58
N ALA A 130 -12.31 -4.21 7.46
CA ALA A 130 -13.76 -4.26 7.37
C ALA A 130 -14.27 -5.68 7.64
N HIS A 131 -15.43 -5.79 8.28
CA HIS A 131 -16.10 -7.07 8.44
C HIS A 131 -16.55 -7.63 7.07
N LYS A 132 -16.51 -8.95 6.90
CA LYS A 132 -16.92 -9.64 5.66
C LYS A 132 -18.42 -9.54 5.38
N ASP A 133 -19.24 -9.51 6.44
CA ASP A 133 -20.68 -9.34 6.33
C ASP A 133 -21.07 -7.85 6.22
N ALA A 134 -22.01 -7.56 5.32
CA ALA A 134 -22.43 -6.21 4.99
C ALA A 134 -23.06 -5.46 6.17
N GLY A 135 -22.68 -4.19 6.33
CA GLY A 135 -23.30 -3.27 7.29
C GLY A 135 -22.69 -3.26 8.69
N ILE A 136 -21.77 -4.18 9.02
CA ILE A 136 -21.08 -4.19 10.32
C ILE A 136 -19.98 -3.12 10.39
N GLY A 137 -19.24 -2.92 9.29
CA GLY A 137 -18.27 -1.84 9.16
C GLY A 137 -16.87 -2.21 9.67
N MET A 138 -16.18 -1.23 10.26
CA MET A 138 -14.78 -1.35 10.68
C MET A 138 -14.67 -2.17 11.97
N ILE A 139 -13.80 -3.18 11.95
CA ILE A 139 -13.56 -4.12 13.06
C ILE A 139 -12.10 -4.17 13.52
N GLY A 140 -11.24 -3.35 12.91
CA GLY A 140 -9.83 -3.22 13.24
C GLY A 140 -9.13 -2.33 12.21
N ALA A 141 -7.81 -2.22 12.31
CA ALA A 141 -6.97 -1.61 11.29
C ALA A 141 -5.64 -2.35 11.21
N GLY A 142 -4.98 -2.25 10.06
CA GLY A 142 -3.76 -3.02 9.85
C GLY A 142 -2.95 -2.59 8.67
N ILE A 143 -1.92 -3.39 8.45
CA ILE A 143 -0.99 -3.28 7.33
C ILE A 143 -1.37 -4.33 6.29
N VAL A 144 -1.31 -3.94 5.03
CA VAL A 144 -1.50 -4.84 3.89
C VAL A 144 -0.53 -4.47 2.78
N HIS A 145 -0.20 -5.46 1.95
CA HIS A 145 0.62 -5.27 0.76
C HIS A 145 -0.19 -5.69 -0.48
N PRO A 146 0.04 -5.08 -1.65
CA PRO A 146 -0.50 -5.58 -2.90
C PRO A 146 0.02 -7.00 -3.19
N PRO A 147 -0.72 -7.84 -3.90
CA PRO A 147 -0.17 -9.11 -4.40
C PRO A 147 0.93 -8.83 -5.44
N PHE A 148 2.08 -9.50 -5.30
CA PHE A 148 3.20 -9.35 -6.24
C PHE A 148 2.81 -9.62 -7.70
N ALA A 149 1.83 -10.51 -7.93
CA ALA A 149 1.29 -10.83 -9.25
C ALA A 149 0.81 -9.59 -10.04
N CYS A 150 0.36 -8.52 -9.37
CA CYS A 150 -0.01 -7.27 -10.06
C CYS A 150 1.22 -6.59 -10.69
N PHE A 151 2.35 -6.59 -9.98
CA PHE A 151 3.60 -6.00 -10.47
C PHE A 151 4.23 -6.86 -11.55
N GLU A 152 4.25 -8.18 -11.36
CA GLU A 152 4.74 -9.12 -12.36
C GLU A 152 4.00 -8.94 -13.69
N LYS A 153 2.65 -8.93 -13.68
CA LYS A 153 1.84 -8.70 -14.89
C LYS A 153 2.10 -7.33 -15.52
N ALA A 154 2.30 -6.29 -14.70
CA ALA A 154 2.59 -4.95 -15.20
C ALA A 154 3.97 -4.85 -15.86
N ILE A 155 4.98 -5.54 -15.31
CA ILE A 155 6.31 -5.64 -15.91
C ILE A 155 6.22 -6.37 -17.25
N PHE A 156 5.52 -7.50 -17.31
CA PHE A 156 5.32 -8.22 -18.57
C PHE A 156 4.59 -7.36 -19.62
N GLY A 157 3.53 -6.66 -19.25
CA GLY A 157 2.83 -5.74 -20.15
C GLY A 157 3.70 -4.57 -20.62
N TRP A 158 4.62 -4.11 -19.78
CA TRP A 158 5.61 -3.09 -20.16
C TRP A 158 6.61 -3.63 -21.20
N CYS A 159 7.20 -4.80 -20.93
CA CYS A 159 8.10 -5.48 -21.86
C CYS A 159 7.45 -5.73 -23.22
N GLU A 160 6.21 -6.21 -23.25
CA GLU A 160 5.46 -6.45 -24.49
C GLU A 160 5.26 -5.16 -25.29
N ARG A 161 4.91 -4.05 -24.63
CA ARG A 161 4.65 -2.77 -25.31
C ARG A 161 5.92 -2.12 -25.85
N TYR A 162 7.02 -2.20 -25.11
CA TYR A 162 8.23 -1.43 -25.39
C TYR A 162 9.38 -2.26 -25.97
N GLY A 163 9.22 -3.59 -26.09
CA GLY A 163 10.17 -4.48 -26.74
C GLY A 163 11.49 -4.64 -25.97
N VAL A 164 11.41 -4.66 -24.64
CA VAL A 164 12.55 -4.85 -23.72
C VAL A 164 12.49 -6.19 -22.99
#